data_AF-A0A955EXM3-F1
#
_entry.id   AF-A0A955EXM3-F1
#
_cell.length_a   1.000
_cell.length_b   1.000
_cell.length_c   1.000
_cell.angle_alpha   90.00
_cell.angle_beta   90.00
_cell.angle_gamma   90.00
#
_symmetry.space_group_name_H-M   'P 1'
#
loop_
_entity.id
_entity.type
_entity.pdbx_description
1 polymer ?
#
loop_
_entity_poly.entity_id
_entity_poly.type
_entity_poly.pdbx_seq_one_letter_code
_entity_poly.pdbx_strand_id
1 'polypeptide(L)'
;SPYMLVVAGVHPKRRVANDASVRGLARLSQRRSEIPAVTHVDDSARIQTVEASKHPRLHALLTRFDALTGCPVLINTSFNIRGEPIVCQPEEAWRCLLATGMDVLVLENFVLRKEDQPSAETCDIEDYVGRFPLD
;
A
#
# COMPACT_ATOMS: atom_id res chain seq x y z
N SER A 1 -4.52 19.08 -9.97
CA SER A 1 -5.14 17.75 -10.08
C SER A 1 -5.66 17.37 -8.70
N PRO A 2 -6.96 17.04 -8.50
CA PRO A 2 -7.51 16.67 -7.19
C PRO A 2 -7.16 15.22 -6.80
N TYR A 3 -5.98 14.76 -7.19
CA TYR A 3 -5.50 13.43 -6.82
C TYR A 3 -5.51 13.34 -5.30
N MET A 4 -6.02 12.22 -4.78
CA MET A 4 -5.97 11.90 -3.35
C MET A 4 -6.90 12.74 -2.43
N LEU A 5 -7.80 13.57 -2.97
CA LEU A 5 -8.75 14.38 -2.17
C LEU A 5 -10.10 13.69 -1.90
N VAL A 6 -10.42 12.62 -2.63
CA VAL A 6 -11.70 11.94 -2.49
C VAL A 6 -11.68 11.02 -1.28
N VAL A 7 -12.47 11.39 -0.27
CA VAL A 7 -12.72 10.61 0.94
C VAL A 7 -14.20 10.24 0.93
N ALA A 8 -14.52 8.97 1.15
CA ALA A 8 -15.91 8.55 1.32
C ALA A 8 -16.06 7.51 2.42
N GLY A 9 -17.28 7.40 2.95
CA GLY A 9 -17.61 6.41 3.97
C GLY A 9 -17.54 4.98 3.43
N VAL A 10 -16.97 4.06 4.21
CA VAL A 10 -17.07 2.62 3.93
C VAL A 10 -18.54 2.23 3.94
N HIS A 11 -18.95 1.40 2.99
CA HIS A 11 -20.35 0.98 2.86
C HIS A 11 -20.85 0.31 4.16
N PRO A 12 -22.05 0.67 4.71
CA PRO A 12 -22.51 0.18 6.01
C PRO A 12 -22.48 -1.34 6.17
N LYS A 13 -22.81 -2.09 5.12
CA LYS A 13 -22.77 -3.57 5.13
C LYS A 13 -21.37 -4.18 5.37
N ARG A 14 -20.30 -3.43 5.11
CA ARG A 14 -18.92 -3.88 5.32
C ARG A 14 -18.31 -3.32 6.62
N ARG A 15 -19.09 -2.53 7.39
CA ARG A 15 -18.67 -2.04 8.71
C ARG A 15 -18.92 -3.11 9.76
N VAL A 16 -18.08 -3.12 10.79
CA VAL A 16 -18.18 -4.03 11.92
C VAL A 16 -18.46 -3.20 13.17
N ALA A 17 -19.29 -3.72 14.07
CA ALA A 17 -19.59 -3.07 15.33
C ALA A 17 -18.29 -2.82 16.11
N ASN A 18 -18.17 -1.62 16.67
CA ASN A 18 -17.03 -1.21 17.47
C ASN A 18 -17.51 -0.86 18.90
N ASP A 19 -16.61 -0.95 19.86
CA ASP A 19 -16.88 -0.60 21.24
C ASP A 19 -16.85 0.92 21.41
N ALA A 20 -18.05 1.47 21.61
CA ALA A 20 -18.28 2.90 21.81
C ALA A 20 -17.78 3.41 23.17
N SER A 21 -17.39 2.53 24.11
CA SER A 21 -16.82 2.93 25.41
C SER A 21 -15.35 3.33 25.30
N VAL A 22 -14.63 2.83 24.29
CA VAL A 22 -13.21 3.10 24.08
C VAL A 22 -12.97 4.57 23.65
N ARG A 23 -11.98 5.21 24.27
CA ARG A 23 -11.66 6.65 24.08
C ARG A 23 -10.20 6.86 23.67
N GLY A 24 -9.91 8.06 23.16
CA GLY A 24 -8.55 8.48 22.82
C GLY A 24 -7.86 7.58 21.80
N LEU A 25 -6.55 7.39 21.98
CA LEU A 25 -5.69 6.60 21.08
C LEU A 25 -6.08 5.11 21.02
N ALA A 26 -6.72 4.57 22.07
CA ALA A 26 -7.20 3.20 22.07
C ALA A 26 -8.26 2.92 20.98
N ARG A 27 -8.87 3.97 20.40
CA ARG A 27 -9.77 3.82 19.25
C ARG A 27 -9.07 3.29 18.00
N LEU A 28 -7.74 3.47 17.88
CA LEU A 28 -6.94 3.07 16.72
C LEU A 28 -6.78 1.56 16.58
N SER A 29 -6.86 0.80 17.69
CA SER A 29 -6.72 -0.66 17.67
C SER A 29 -8.02 -1.40 17.37
N GLN A 30 -9.15 -0.69 17.28
CA GLN A 30 -10.43 -1.32 17.00
C GLN A 30 -10.62 -1.57 15.51
N ARG A 31 -10.97 -2.81 15.17
CA ARG A 31 -11.47 -3.15 13.83
C ARG A 31 -12.85 -2.53 13.63
N ARG A 32 -13.03 -1.75 12.55
CA ARG A 32 -14.30 -1.06 12.22
C ARG A 32 -14.92 -1.50 10.90
N SER A 33 -14.21 -2.30 10.11
CA SER A 33 -14.70 -2.80 8.82
C SER A 33 -14.03 -4.11 8.40
N GLU A 34 -14.49 -4.67 7.30
CA GLU A 34 -13.85 -5.78 6.58
C GLU A 34 -12.48 -5.39 6.00
N ILE A 35 -12.23 -4.09 5.77
CA ILE A 35 -11.00 -3.52 5.20
C ILE A 35 -10.30 -2.56 6.18
N PRO A 36 -9.90 -3.03 7.38
CA PRO A 36 -9.48 -2.15 8.47
C PRO A 36 -8.22 -1.34 8.15
N ALA A 37 -7.32 -1.88 7.32
CA ALA A 37 -6.05 -1.25 6.99
C ALA A 37 -6.18 0.08 6.22
N VAL A 38 -7.34 0.36 5.63
CA VAL A 38 -7.63 1.62 4.91
C VAL A 38 -8.79 2.41 5.52
N THR A 39 -9.34 1.94 6.65
CA THR A 39 -10.52 2.57 7.28
C THR A 39 -10.08 3.50 8.41
N HIS A 40 -10.44 4.77 8.30
CA HIS A 40 -10.21 5.78 9.32
C HIS A 40 -11.13 5.60 10.55
N VAL A 41 -10.82 6.32 11.62
CA VAL A 41 -11.55 6.27 12.90
C VAL A 41 -13.02 6.74 12.78
N ASP A 42 -13.35 7.51 11.74
CA ASP A 42 -14.68 8.02 11.39
C ASP A 42 -15.41 7.15 10.33
N ASP A 43 -14.95 5.92 10.11
CA ASP A 43 -15.46 4.97 9.11
C ASP A 43 -15.28 5.40 7.65
N SER A 44 -14.43 6.39 7.38
CA SER A 44 -14.09 6.83 6.01
C SER A 44 -12.85 6.13 5.45
N ALA A 45 -12.64 6.23 4.14
CA ALA A 45 -11.43 5.80 3.46
C ALA A 45 -11.11 6.78 2.31
N ARG A 46 -9.83 6.91 1.96
CA ARG A 46 -9.37 7.65 0.77
C ARG A 46 -9.44 6.73 -0.44
N ILE A 47 -10.08 7.18 -1.50
CA ILE A 47 -10.45 6.32 -2.62
C ILE A 47 -9.70 6.73 -3.87
N GLN A 48 -9.21 5.72 -4.58
CA GLN A 48 -8.76 5.80 -5.96
C GLN A 48 -9.55 4.78 -6.77
N THR A 49 -10.31 5.24 -7.77
CA THR A 49 -10.98 4.35 -8.73
C THR A 49 -10.04 4.05 -9.89
N VAL A 50 -10.08 2.80 -10.36
CA VAL A 50 -9.25 2.33 -11.49
C VAL A 50 -10.19 1.93 -12.61
N GLU A 51 -10.13 2.63 -13.74
CA GLU A 51 -10.93 2.32 -14.93
C GLU A 51 -10.15 1.40 -15.88
N ALA A 52 -10.79 0.34 -16.39
CA ALA A 52 -10.17 -0.61 -17.33
C ALA A 52 -9.65 0.06 -18.62
N SER A 53 -10.35 1.08 -19.11
CA SER A 53 -9.96 1.84 -20.31
C SER A 53 -8.69 2.66 -20.13
N LYS A 54 -8.37 3.08 -18.90
CA LYS A 54 -7.21 3.93 -18.59
C LYS A 54 -6.03 3.12 -18.03
N HIS A 55 -6.30 2.12 -17.20
CA HIS A 55 -5.29 1.33 -16.50
C HIS A 55 -5.63 -0.17 -16.58
N PRO A 56 -5.58 -0.78 -17.78
CA PRO A 56 -6.09 -2.14 -18.01
C PRO A 56 -5.39 -3.20 -17.15
N ARG A 57 -4.06 -3.09 -16.95
CA ARG A 57 -3.29 -4.03 -16.13
C ARG A 57 -3.64 -3.96 -14.65
N LEU A 58 -3.76 -2.76 -14.10
CA LEU A 58 -4.14 -2.57 -12.69
C LEU A 58 -5.59 -3.00 -12.44
N HIS A 59 -6.49 -2.70 -13.39
CA HIS A 59 -7.87 -3.18 -13.33
C HIS A 59 -7.96 -4.71 -13.36
N ALA A 60 -7.20 -5.37 -14.25
CA ALA A 60 -7.14 -6.83 -14.32
C ALA A 60 -6.58 -7.45 -13.03
N LEU A 61 -5.56 -6.82 -12.43
CA LEU A 61 -5.03 -7.22 -11.12
C LEU A 61 -6.12 -7.17 -10.03
N LEU A 62 -6.82 -6.04 -9.90
CA LEU A 62 -7.90 -5.89 -8.93
C LEU A 62 -9.02 -6.90 -9.15
N THR A 63 -9.39 -7.15 -10.41
CA THR A 63 -10.42 -8.14 -10.77
C THR A 63 -9.99 -9.56 -10.37
N ARG A 64 -8.73 -9.92 -10.61
CA ARG A 64 -8.21 -11.24 -10.23
C ARG A 64 -8.07 -11.38 -8.72
N PHE A 65 -7.65 -10.30 -8.05
CA PHE A 65 -7.56 -10.25 -6.59
C PHE A 65 -8.94 -10.43 -5.94
N ASP A 66 -9.98 -9.78 -6.46
CA ASP A 66 -11.36 -9.99 -6.01
C ASP A 66 -11.81 -11.43 -6.21
N ALA A 67 -11.59 -12.01 -7.40
CA ALA A 67 -11.97 -13.39 -7.69
C ALA A 67 -11.28 -14.42 -6.77
N LEU A 68 -10.08 -14.11 -6.26
CA LEU A 68 -9.32 -15.00 -5.36
C LEU A 68 -9.64 -14.77 -3.88
N THR A 69 -9.96 -13.54 -3.48
CA THR A 69 -10.03 -13.14 -2.06
C THR A 69 -11.43 -12.70 -1.60
N GLY A 70 -12.32 -12.39 -2.54
CA GLY A 70 -13.61 -11.73 -2.27
C GLY A 70 -13.49 -10.25 -1.84
N CYS A 71 -12.28 -9.67 -1.92
CA CYS A 71 -12.01 -8.28 -1.60
C CYS A 71 -11.58 -7.52 -2.86
N PRO A 72 -12.41 -6.60 -3.41
CA PRO A 72 -12.08 -5.89 -4.65
C PRO A 72 -11.20 -4.65 -4.44
N VAL A 73 -10.43 -4.58 -3.35
CA VAL A 73 -9.64 -3.39 -2.97
C VAL A 73 -8.23 -3.80 -2.53
N LEU A 74 -7.25 -3.03 -2.99
CA LEU A 74 -5.86 -3.08 -2.54
C LEU A 74 -5.45 -1.77 -1.89
N ILE A 75 -4.53 -1.85 -0.93
CA ILE A 75 -3.87 -0.67 -0.38
C ILE A 75 -2.90 -0.15 -1.43
N ASN A 76 -2.96 1.15 -1.71
CA ASN A 76 -1.99 1.83 -2.55
C ASN A 76 -1.23 2.86 -1.70
N THR A 77 0.08 2.64 -1.54
CA THR A 77 0.99 3.53 -0.82
C THR A 77 2.12 3.96 -1.74
N SER A 78 2.83 5.03 -1.40
CA SER A 78 4.01 5.46 -2.15
C SER A 78 5.04 4.33 -2.19
N PHE A 79 5.61 4.09 -3.37
CA PHE A 79 6.71 3.16 -3.53
C PHE A 79 8.03 3.88 -3.32
N ASN A 80 8.45 3.95 -2.05
CA ASN A 80 9.69 4.55 -1.58
C ASN A 80 10.04 4.06 -0.18
N ILE A 81 11.27 4.34 0.26
CA ILE A 81 11.67 4.29 1.66
C ILE A 81 11.40 5.67 2.28
N ARG A 82 11.15 5.72 3.59
CA ARG A 82 10.98 6.99 4.29
C ARG A 82 12.24 7.86 4.14
N GLY A 83 12.09 9.07 3.61
CA GLY A 83 13.19 9.99 3.32
C GLY A 83 13.59 10.02 1.84
N GLU A 84 13.08 9.09 1.02
CA GLU A 84 13.36 9.05 -0.42
C GLU A 84 12.19 9.58 -1.27
N PRO A 85 12.50 10.13 -2.46
CA PRO A 85 11.48 10.36 -3.48
C PRO A 85 10.84 9.05 -3.94
N ILE A 86 9.71 9.16 -4.63
CA ILE A 86 9.09 8.00 -5.30
C ILE A 86 10.08 7.47 -6.34
N VAL A 87 10.23 6.14 -6.36
CA VAL A 87 11.05 5.41 -7.32
C VAL A 87 10.73 5.82 -8.77
N CYS A 88 11.78 6.11 -9.54
CA CYS A 88 11.71 6.47 -10.96
C CYS A 88 12.57 5.55 -11.86
N GLN A 89 13.50 4.79 -11.29
CA GLN A 89 14.39 3.88 -12.02
C GLN A 89 14.23 2.42 -11.55
N PRO A 90 14.38 1.41 -12.44
CA PRO A 90 14.31 -0.01 -12.05
C PRO A 90 15.27 -0.39 -10.91
N GLU A 91 16.47 0.18 -10.91
CA GLU A 91 17.50 -0.09 -9.89
C GLU A 91 17.09 0.47 -8.52
N GLU A 92 16.36 1.59 -8.48
CA GLU A 92 15.79 2.14 -7.24
C GLU A 92 14.68 1.22 -6.71
N ALA A 93 13.81 0.71 -7.59
CA ALA A 93 12.77 -0.25 -7.22
C ALA A 93 13.36 -1.54 -6.62
N TRP A 94 14.40 -2.05 -7.26
CA TRP A 94 15.12 -3.24 -6.81
C TRP A 94 15.82 -3.02 -5.46
N ARG A 95 16.49 -1.88 -5.28
CA ARG A 95 17.04 -1.50 -3.96
C ARG A 95 15.96 -1.42 -2.90
N CYS A 96 14.82 -0.80 -3.21
CA CYS A 96 13.70 -0.69 -2.28
C CYS A 96 13.16 -2.07 -1.85
N LEU A 97 13.05 -3.05 -2.76
CA LEU A 97 12.71 -4.43 -2.41
C LEU A 97 13.69 -5.03 -1.38
N LEU A 98 14.99 -4.88 -1.63
CA LEU A 98 16.03 -5.46 -0.78
C LEU A 98 16.13 -4.78 0.59
N ALA A 99 15.89 -3.47 0.63
CA ALA A 99 15.99 -2.63 1.82
C ALA A 99 14.72 -2.63 2.70
N THR A 100 13.58 -3.16 2.24
CA THR A 100 12.33 -3.11 3.00
C THR A 100 11.78 -4.50 3.35
N GLY A 101 10.67 -4.56 4.09
CA GLY A 101 9.95 -5.82 4.35
C GLY A 101 9.13 -6.34 3.16
N MET A 102 9.37 -5.86 1.93
CA MET A 102 8.65 -6.32 0.74
C MET A 102 9.11 -7.72 0.32
N ASP A 103 8.16 -8.57 -0.08
CA ASP A 103 8.44 -9.95 -0.50
C ASP A 103 8.69 -10.05 -2.02
N VAL A 104 7.95 -9.27 -2.82
CA VAL A 104 7.92 -9.38 -4.29
C VAL A 104 7.90 -7.99 -4.93
N LEU A 105 8.67 -7.85 -6.00
CA LEU A 105 8.68 -6.71 -6.90
C LEU A 105 8.20 -7.15 -8.29
N VAL A 106 7.20 -6.45 -8.82
CA VAL A 106 6.75 -6.63 -10.20
C VAL A 106 7.17 -5.40 -11.01
N LEU A 107 8.07 -5.60 -11.96
CA LEU A 107 8.52 -4.58 -12.92
C LEU A 107 8.12 -5.01 -14.32
N GLU A 108 7.05 -4.42 -14.85
CA GLU A 108 6.51 -4.79 -16.15
C GLU A 108 6.25 -6.30 -16.26
N ASN A 109 7.04 -7.03 -17.05
CA ASN A 109 6.89 -8.48 -17.26
C ASN A 109 7.85 -9.31 -16.39
N PHE A 110 8.55 -8.67 -15.46
CA PHE A 110 9.48 -9.32 -14.55
C PHE A 110 8.88 -9.39 -13.15
N VAL A 111 8.99 -10.56 -12.53
CA VAL A 111 8.61 -10.81 -11.14
C VAL A 111 9.86 -11.23 -10.39
N LEU A 112 10.31 -10.39 -9.48
CA LEU A 112 11.47 -10.64 -8.63
C LEU A 112 10.97 -10.94 -7.23
N ARG A 113 11.36 -12.09 -6.68
CA ARG A 113 11.12 -12.40 -5.26
C ARG A 113 12.38 -12.08 -4.48
N LYS A 114 12.23 -11.54 -3.28
CA LYS A 114 13.36 -11.22 -2.41
C LYS A 114 14.15 -12.47 -2.01
N GLU A 115 13.47 -13.59 -1.79
CA GLU A 115 14.08 -14.90 -1.48
C GLU A 115 15.00 -15.43 -2.59
N ASP A 116 14.76 -15.03 -3.85
CA ASP A 116 15.55 -15.43 -5.01
C ASP A 116 16.78 -14.52 -5.23
N GLN A 117 17.08 -13.60 -4.31
CA GLN A 117 18.21 -12.65 -4.38
C GLN A 117 19.29 -12.93 -3.31
N PRO A 118 19.85 -14.16 -3.20
CA PRO A 118 20.67 -14.58 -2.05
C PRO A 118 22.03 -13.88 -1.96
N SER A 119 22.50 -13.26 -3.03
CA SER A 119 23.79 -12.56 -3.12
C SER A 119 23.65 -11.05 -3.23
N ALA A 120 22.43 -10.53 -3.11
CA ALA A 120 22.24 -9.10 -3.02
C ALA A 120 22.79 -8.61 -1.67
N GLU A 121 23.79 -7.75 -1.71
CA GLU A 121 24.24 -7.05 -0.50
C GLU A 121 23.04 -6.38 0.14
N THR A 122 22.79 -6.69 1.42
CA THR A 122 21.85 -5.91 2.22
C THR A 122 22.44 -4.52 2.29
N CYS A 123 21.90 -3.60 1.50
CA CYS A 123 22.16 -2.18 1.64
C CYS A 123 21.78 -1.82 3.07
N ASP A 124 22.74 -1.34 3.86
CA ASP A 124 22.43 -0.75 5.15
C ASP A 124 21.49 0.43 4.89
N ILE A 125 20.26 0.31 5.38
CA ILE A 125 19.18 1.26 5.16
C ILE A 125 19.59 2.60 5.77
N GLU A 126 20.32 2.60 6.88
CA GLU A 126 20.74 3.82 7.58
C GLU A 126 21.78 4.59 6.74
N ASP A 127 22.75 3.90 6.16
CA ASP A 127 23.78 4.50 5.28
C ASP A 127 23.23 5.06 3.96
N TYR A 128 22.11 4.50 3.48
CA TYR A 128 21.48 4.91 2.23
C TYR A 128 20.48 6.04 2.45
N VAL A 129 19.61 5.92 3.46
CA VAL A 129 18.66 6.98 3.83
C VAL A 129 19.40 8.24 4.30
N GLY A 130 20.55 8.09 4.97
CA GLY A 130 21.39 9.21 5.40
C GLY A 130 21.96 10.08 4.27
N ARG A 131 21.85 9.64 3.00
CA ARG A 131 22.28 10.42 1.82
C ARG A 131 21.23 11.41 1.34
N PHE A 132 20.00 11.28 1.81
CA PHE A 132 18.91 12.17 1.46
C PHE A 132 18.71 13.20 2.57
N PRO A 133 18.55 14.49 2.23
CA PRO A 133 18.21 15.49 3.23
C PRO A 133 16.88 15.11 3.88
N LEU A 134 16.86 15.11 5.21
CA LEU A 134 15.60 15.02 5.95
C LEU A 134 14.90 16.38 5.83
N ASP A 135 13.72 16.39 5.22
CA ASP A 135 12.81 17.54 5.24
C ASP A 135 12.28 17.81 6.67
#